data_AF-A0A2T1C497-F1
#
_entry.id   AF-A0A2T1C497-F1
#
_cell.length_a   1.000
_cell.length_b   1.000
_cell.length_c   1.000
_cell.angle_alpha   90.00
_cell.angle_beta   90.00
_cell.angle_gamma   90.00
#
_symmetry.space_group_name_H-M   'P 1'
#
loop_
_entity.id
_entity.type
_entity.pdbx_description
1 polymer ?
#
loop_
_entity_poly.entity_id
_entity_poly.type
_entity_poly.pdbx_seq_one_letter_code
_entity_poly.pdbx_strand_id
1 'polypeptide(L)' 'MMGISIALVQIAPSVALSPQEVGKIAKKIVVRIDAGTSQGSGVIISHEGNTYHVLTAKHVMFTEKNSYAVITPDGDRYLH' A
#
# COMPACT_ATOMS: atom_id res chain seq x y z
N MET A 1 -49.97 23.78 -23.48
CA MET A 1 -49.09 22.68 -23.94
C MET A 1 -48.27 22.22 -22.73
N MET A 2 -48.39 20.96 -22.32
CA MET A 2 -47.55 20.38 -21.27
C MET A 2 -46.39 19.64 -21.96
N GLY A 3 -45.17 20.14 -21.81
CA GLY A 3 -43.99 19.50 -22.38
C GLY A 3 -43.54 18.32 -21.53
N ILE A 4 -43.29 17.18 -22.18
CA ILE A 4 -42.69 16.01 -21.56
C ILE A 4 -41.16 16.20 -21.49
N SER A 5 -40.60 16.17 -20.28
CA SER A 5 -39.14 16.12 -20.07
C SER A 5 -38.64 14.69 -20.18
N ILE A 6 -37.61 14.47 -20.99
CA ILE A 6 -36.87 13.20 -21.10
C ILE A 6 -35.53 13.39 -20.40
N ALA A 7 -35.23 12.57 -19.40
CA ALA A 7 -33.91 12.50 -18.78
C ALA A 7 -33.04 11.49 -19.56
N LEU A 8 -31.92 11.95 -20.11
CA LEU A 8 -30.91 11.09 -20.71
C LEU A 8 -29.97 10.59 -19.61
N VAL A 9 -29.96 9.27 -19.36
CA VAL A 9 -28.96 8.64 -18.48
C VAL A 9 -27.67 8.46 -19.30
N GLN A 10 -26.66 9.29 -19.03
CA GLN A 10 -25.36 9.18 -19.68
C GLN A 10 -24.52 8.12 -18.96
N ILE A 11 -24.19 7.02 -19.65
CA ILE A 11 -23.24 6.01 -19.14
C ILE A 11 -21.83 6.55 -19.39
N ALA A 12 -21.11 6.93 -18.32
CA ALA A 12 -19.71 7.32 -18.42
C ALA A 12 -18.82 6.06 -18.47
N PRO A 13 -17.90 5.92 -19.45
CA PRO A 13 -16.97 4.80 -19.47
C PRO A 13 -15.97 4.91 -18.30
N SER A 14 -15.72 3.80 -17.61
CA SER A 14 -14.64 3.71 -16.61
C SER A 14 -13.31 3.45 -17.30
N VAL A 15 -12.30 4.29 -17.05
CA VAL A 15 -10.93 4.09 -17.56
C VAL A 15 -10.08 3.45 -16.45
N ALA A 16 -9.33 2.40 -16.80
CA ALA A 16 -8.39 1.77 -15.89
C ALA A 16 -7.19 2.69 -15.64
N LEU A 17 -6.63 2.63 -14.43
CA LEU A 17 -5.40 3.35 -14.10
C LEU A 17 -4.21 2.81 -14.89
N SER A 18 -3.30 3.69 -15.28
CA SER A 18 -2.02 3.30 -15.83
C SER A 18 -1.15 2.59 -14.78
N PRO A 19 -0.18 1.75 -15.18
CA PRO A 19 0.77 1.14 -14.25
C PRO A 19 1.50 2.16 -13.35
N GLN A 20 1.78 3.35 -13.87
CA GLN A 20 2.43 4.42 -13.13
C GLN A 20 1.52 4.98 -12.03
N GLU A 21 0.22 5.14 -12.30
CA GLU A 21 -0.76 5.57 -11.31
C GLU A 21 -0.98 4.50 -10.24
N VAL A 22 -1.09 3.23 -10.64
CA VAL A 22 -1.14 2.10 -9.70
C VAL A 22 0.10 2.08 -8.82
N GLY A 23 1.29 2.24 -9.40
CA GLY A 23 2.55 2.31 -8.65
C GLY A 23 2.60 3.47 -7.65
N LYS A 24 2.07 4.64 -7.99
CA LYS A 24 1.95 5.78 -7.06
C LYS A 24 1.03 5.47 -5.89
N ILE A 25 -0.07 4.75 -6.11
CA ILE A 25 -0.98 4.32 -5.05
C ILE A 25 -0.31 3.26 -4.17
N ALA A 26 0.29 2.24 -4.78
CA ALA A 26 0.95 1.14 -4.07
C ALA A 26 2.09 1.64 -3.15
N LYS A 27 2.89 2.61 -3.61
CA LYS A 27 3.97 3.21 -2.80
C LYS A 27 3.49 3.79 -1.46
N LYS A 28 2.22 4.17 -1.33
CA LYS A 28 1.66 4.70 -0.07
C LYS A 28 1.47 3.64 1.01
N ILE A 29 1.56 2.35 0.67
CA ILE A 29 1.35 1.23 1.61
C ILE A 29 2.51 0.22 1.61
N VAL A 30 3.53 0.43 0.78
CA VAL A 30 4.73 -0.43 0.72
C VAL A 30 5.77 0.08 1.70
N VAL A 31 6.28 -0.79 2.55
CA VAL A 31 7.36 -0.49 3.51
C VAL A 31 8.66 -1.15 3.06
N ARG A 32 9.81 -0.57 3.45
CA ARG A 32 11.11 -1.25 3.36
C ARG A 32 11.40 -1.96 4.67
N ILE A 33 11.94 -3.17 4.59
CA ILE A 33 12.32 -3.98 5.75
C ILE A 33 13.81 -4.31 5.64
N ASP A 34 14.58 -3.88 6.63
CA ASP A 34 16.01 -4.15 6.76
C ASP A 34 16.22 -5.06 7.97
N ALA A 35 16.54 -6.34 7.76
CA ALA A 35 16.67 -7.37 8.80
C ALA A 35 18.07 -8.00 8.78
N GLY A 36 19.03 -7.34 9.44
CA GLY A 36 20.42 -7.81 9.47
C GLY A 36 21.06 -7.78 8.07
N THR A 37 21.42 -8.94 7.53
CA THR A 37 21.93 -9.10 6.16
C THR A 37 20.83 -9.32 5.13
N SER A 38 19.58 -9.52 5.56
CA SER A 38 18.41 -9.67 4.69
C SER A 38 17.73 -8.33 4.50
N GLN A 39 17.29 -8.03 3.27
CA GLN A 39 16.55 -6.83 2.93
C GLN A 39 15.37 -7.20 2.03
N GLY A 40 14.24 -6.53 2.23
CA GLY A 40 13.05 -6.74 1.41
C GLY A 40 12.03 -5.63 1.55
N SER A 41 10.83 -5.93 1.07
CA SER A 41 9.68 -5.04 1.18
C SER A 41 8.53 -5.75 1.88
N GLY A 42 7.62 -4.96 2.42
CA GLY A 42 6.35 -5.43 2.95
C GLY A 42 5.21 -4.54 2.48
N VAL A 43 3.98 -4.99 2.72
CA VAL A 43 2.77 -4.23 2.42
C VAL A 43 1.94 -4.10 3.69
N ILE A 44 1.51 -2.89 4.00
CA ILE A 44 0.54 -2.62 5.07
C ILE A 44 -0.82 -3.16 4.64
N ILE A 45 -1.35 -4.12 5.41
CA ILE A 45 -2.63 -4.79 5.13
C ILE A 45 -3.75 -4.32 6.07
N SER A 46 -3.40 -3.80 7.25
CA SER A 46 -4.34 -3.14 8.15
C SER A 46 -3.63 -2.15 9.08
N HIS A 47 -4.41 -1.23 9.62
CA HIS A 47 -3.98 -0.25 10.60
C HIS A 47 -5.04 -0.15 11.70
N GLU A 48 -4.65 -0.49 12.93
CA GLU A 48 -5.52 -0.52 14.10
C GLU A 48 -4.93 0.37 15.19
N GLY A 49 -5.56 1.52 15.45
CA GLY A 49 -5.08 2.49 16.42
C GLY A 49 -3.74 3.09 16.00
N ASN A 50 -2.65 2.63 16.62
CA ASN A 50 -1.28 3.05 16.36
C ASN A 50 -0.40 1.88 15.87
N THR A 51 -1.03 0.78 15.47
CA THR A 51 -0.37 -0.46 15.05
C THR A 51 -0.61 -0.71 13.56
N TYR A 52 0.47 -0.89 12.82
CA TYR A 52 0.42 -1.32 11.43
C TYR A 52 0.68 -2.83 11.33
N HIS A 53 -0.15 -3.54 10.58
CA HIS A 53 0.09 -4.93 10.25
C HIS A 53 0.71 -5.02 8.85
N VAL A 54 1.91 -5.59 8.77
CA VAL A 54 2.69 -5.67 7.53
C VAL A 54 2.83 -7.12 7.11
N LEU A 55 2.46 -7.41 5.86
CA LEU A 55 2.74 -8.69 5.22
C LEU A 55 4.09 -8.61 4.50
N THR A 56 4.95 -9.60 4.71
CA THR A 56 6.23 -9.75 3.99
C THR A 56 6.54 -11.22 3.73
N ALA A 57 7.54 -11.48 2.89
CA ALA A 57 8.01 -12.83 2.65
C ALA A 57 8.79 -13.35 3.87
N LYS A 58 8.58 -14.62 4.23
CA LYS A 58 9.26 -15.27 5.36
C LYS A 58 10.78 -15.13 5.30
N HIS A 59 11.37 -15.17 4.10
CA HIS A 59 12.82 -15.08 3.94
C HIS A 59 13.41 -13.69 4.24
N VAL A 60 12.59 -12.63 4.17
CA VAL A 60 13.01 -11.27 4.56
C VAL A 60 13.26 -11.21 6.06
N MET A 61 12.49 -11.97 6.84
CA MET A 61 12.59 -12.03 8.30
C MET A 61 13.61 -13.06 8.80
N PHE A 62 14.41 -13.69 7.93
CA PHE A 62 15.52 -14.52 8.38
C PHE A 62 16.67 -13.64 8.86
N THR A 63 16.71 -13.40 10.17
CA THR A 63 17.82 -12.75 10.86
C THR A 63 18.18 -13.55 12.11
N GLU A 64 19.47 -13.80 12.33
CA GLU A 64 19.96 -14.48 13.54
C GLU A 64 19.80 -13.62 14.80
N LYS A 65 19.65 -12.30 14.65
CA LYS A 65 19.71 -11.33 15.75
C LYS A 65 18.34 -10.86 16.24
N ASN A 66 17.23 -11.41 15.71
CA ASN A 66 15.85 -10.96 15.95
C ASN A 66 15.59 -9.46 15.74
N SER A 67 16.58 -8.70 15.26
CA SER A 67 16.50 -7.27 15.09
C SER A 67 16.20 -6.89 13.65
N TYR A 68 15.25 -5.99 13.43
CA TYR A 68 14.91 -5.47 12.11
C TYR A 68 14.44 -4.01 12.18
N ALA A 69 14.57 -3.31 11.06
CA ALA A 69 14.04 -1.97 10.87
C ALA A 69 12.93 -1.99 9.82
N VAL A 70 11.81 -1.36 10.12
CA VAL A 70 10.74 -1.09 9.16
C VAL A 70 10.76 0.40 8.85
N ILE A 71 10.81 0.74 7.56
CA ILE A 71 10.78 2.11 7.07
C ILE A 71 9.49 2.31 6.28
N THR A 72 8.63 3.18 6.79
CA THR A 72 7.33 3.50 6.21
C THR A 72 7.45 4.48 5.03
N PRO A 73 6.41 4.60 4.18
CA PRO A 73 6.44 5.49 3.00
C PRO A 73 6.73 6.96 3.29
N ASP A 74 6.36 7.44 4.48
CA ASP A 74 6.65 8.80 4.99
C ASP A 74 8.09 8.96 5.51
N GLY A 75 8.84 7.87 5.60
CA GLY A 75 10.24 7.86 6.01
C GLY A 75 10.47 7.53 7.48
N ASP A 76 9.42 7.34 8.28
CA ASP A 76 9.57 6.96 9.68
C ASP A 76 10.23 5.58 9.80
N ARG A 77 11.08 5.43 10.81
CA ARG A 77 11.86 4.22 11.05
C ARG A 77 11.53 3.60 12.39
N TYR A 78 11.01 2.38 12.35
CA TYR A 78 10.67 1.57 13.51
C TYR A 78 11.71 0.47 13.70
N LEU A 79 12.32 0.40 14.88
CA LEU A 79 13.31 -0.63 15.23
C LEU A 79 12.66 -1.65 16.17
N HIS A 80 12.92 -2.93 15.90
CA HIS A 80 12.57 -4.05 16.77
C HIS A 80 13.80 -4.95 16.94
#